data_AF-A0A9Q1KWU1-F1
#
_entry.id   AF-A0A9Q1KWU1-F1
#
_cell.length_a   1.000
_cell.length_b   1.000
_cell.length_c   1.000
_cell.angle_alpha   90.00
_cell.angle_beta   90.00
_cell.angle_gamma   90.00
#
_symmetry.space_group_name_H-M   'P 1'
#
loop_
_entity.id
_entity.type
_entity.pdbx_description
1 polymer ?
#
loop_
_entity_poly.entity_id
_entity_poly.type
_entity_poly.pdbx_seq_one_letter_code
_entity_poly.pdbx_strand_id
1 'polypeptide(L)'
;MPFYDYIYGTMDKSSDSLYESSLQRPDYIPDAIYLTHPTTLQSIYHLRIGFASLASKPFTSKWYTWLMWPVTLWSMIVAWIYGRTFVAERNVFKEVKLQSWVYRLQWQQEALNKLIEEAILEADEKGIKVGEELNRNGEIYVGKHPKLKVKLVDGSSLAVAVVLNSIPKGTSQLLFRGRPCKVALSIVSELCRKGIQVFTIRKDEYEKLKNALTAQDAKNLVFSEKGCNQKNWLPRRVMSAWRIAGIVHALEGWNVNECGDELFDVDKVWDAALRHGFQPQLTSA
;
A
#
# COMPACT_ATOMS: atom_id res chain seq x y z
N MET A 1 -28.54 -6.42 5.21
CA MET A 1 -28.53 -4.93 5.27
C MET A 1 -28.12 -4.45 6.66
N PRO A 2 -27.52 -3.25 6.80
CA PRO A 2 -27.24 -2.66 8.11
C PRO A 2 -28.54 -2.28 8.84
N PHE A 3 -28.66 -2.67 10.12
CA PHE A 3 -29.81 -2.34 10.98
C PHE A 3 -30.09 -0.83 11.08
N TYR A 4 -29.04 0.00 10.97
CA TYR A 4 -29.16 1.46 11.00
C TYR A 4 -30.01 2.01 9.84
N ASP A 5 -29.83 1.50 8.61
CA ASP A 5 -30.60 2.01 7.45
C ASP A 5 -32.10 1.74 7.57
N TYR A 6 -32.46 0.66 8.26
CA TYR A 6 -33.85 0.33 8.60
C TYR A 6 -34.44 1.33 9.61
N ILE A 7 -33.70 1.65 10.69
CA ILE A 7 -34.15 2.62 11.71
C ILE A 7 -34.39 4.01 11.12
N TYR A 8 -33.50 4.46 10.23
CA TYR A 8 -33.53 5.83 9.70
C TYR A 8 -34.34 5.96 8.40
N GLY A 9 -34.98 4.89 7.92
CA GLY A 9 -35.79 4.91 6.70
C GLY A 9 -34.98 5.20 5.43
N THR A 10 -33.66 5.02 5.46
CA THR A 10 -32.75 5.20 4.33
C THR A 10 -32.52 3.90 3.55
N MET A 11 -33.37 2.90 3.78
CA MET A 11 -33.31 1.60 3.13
C MET A 11 -33.49 1.74 1.61
N ASP A 12 -32.46 1.37 0.86
CA ASP A 12 -32.58 1.17 -0.58
C ASP A 12 -33.34 -0.14 -0.85
N LYS A 13 -34.48 0.00 -1.54
CA LYS A 13 -35.38 -1.10 -1.93
C LYS A 13 -34.70 -2.16 -2.79
N SER A 14 -33.60 -1.81 -3.47
CA SER A 14 -32.85 -2.72 -4.33
C SER A 14 -31.83 -3.58 -3.58
N SER A 15 -31.53 -3.32 -2.30
CA SER A 15 -30.38 -3.98 -1.65
C SER A 15 -30.51 -5.50 -1.55
N ASP A 16 -31.72 -6.04 -1.37
CA ASP A 16 -31.93 -7.51 -1.34
C ASP A 16 -31.69 -8.12 -2.72
N SER A 17 -32.22 -7.49 -3.78
CA SER A 17 -31.96 -7.91 -5.16
C SER A 17 -30.47 -7.80 -5.52
N LEU A 18 -29.77 -6.78 -5.02
CA LEU A 18 -28.34 -6.61 -5.18
C LEU A 18 -27.57 -7.74 -4.49
N TYR A 19 -27.95 -8.10 -3.25
CA TYR A 19 -27.35 -9.21 -2.51
C TYR A 19 -27.55 -10.55 -3.22
N GLU A 20 -28.77 -10.89 -3.61
CA GLU A 20 -29.09 -12.12 -4.35
C GLU A 20 -28.35 -12.19 -5.69
N SER A 21 -28.31 -11.09 -6.43
CA SER A 21 -27.55 -11.02 -7.68
C SER A 21 -26.04 -11.19 -7.45
N SER A 22 -25.52 -10.76 -6.30
CA SER A 22 -24.11 -10.93 -5.94
C SER A 22 -23.78 -12.37 -5.55
N LEU A 23 -24.71 -13.11 -4.94
CA LEU A 23 -24.54 -14.53 -4.64
C LEU A 23 -24.52 -15.39 -5.91
N GLN A 24 -25.28 -14.99 -6.94
CA GLN A 24 -25.34 -15.70 -8.22
C GLN A 24 -24.17 -15.36 -9.16
N ARG A 25 -23.34 -14.36 -8.83
CA ARG A 25 -22.19 -14.03 -9.68
C ARG A 25 -21.19 -15.19 -9.64
N PRO A 26 -20.77 -15.73 -10.80
CA PRO A 26 -19.73 -16.74 -10.82
C PRO A 26 -18.45 -16.15 -10.23
N ASP A 27 -17.70 -16.97 -9.49
CA ASP A 27 -16.35 -16.60 -9.09
C ASP A 27 -15.52 -16.39 -10.37
N TYR A 28 -15.26 -15.13 -10.68
CA TYR A 28 -14.40 -14.75 -11.78
C TYR A 28 -12.95 -14.66 -11.29
N ILE A 29 -12.02 -15.04 -12.16
CA ILE A 29 -10.60 -14.82 -11.95
C ILE A 29 -10.34 -13.30 -12.05
N PRO A 30 -9.82 -12.63 -11.01
CA PRO A 30 -9.46 -11.22 -11.10
C PRO A 30 -8.18 -11.04 -11.93
N ASP A 31 -8.01 -9.87 -12.52
CA ASP A 31 -6.82 -9.55 -13.31
C ASP A 31 -5.65 -9.10 -12.42
N ALA A 32 -5.97 -8.52 -11.25
CA ALA A 32 -5.00 -8.14 -10.23
C ALA A 32 -5.53 -8.34 -8.79
N ILE A 33 -4.63 -8.76 -7.91
CA ILE A 33 -4.83 -8.88 -6.47
C ILE A 33 -3.93 -7.87 -5.76
N TYR A 34 -4.49 -7.14 -4.82
CA TYR A 34 -3.75 -6.35 -3.85
C TYR A 34 -3.74 -7.11 -2.52
N LEU A 35 -2.57 -7.58 -2.09
CA LEU A 35 -2.42 -8.27 -0.82
C LEU A 35 -2.06 -7.24 0.26
N THR A 36 -2.78 -7.27 1.38
CA THR A 36 -2.63 -6.26 2.45
C THR A 36 -2.90 -6.85 3.81
N HIS A 37 -2.33 -6.20 4.83
CA HIS A 37 -2.59 -6.51 6.23
C HIS A 37 -3.15 -5.31 7.00
N PRO A 38 -3.91 -5.53 8.09
CA PRO A 38 -4.23 -4.50 9.06
C PRO A 38 -2.96 -3.99 9.76
N THR A 39 -2.75 -2.68 9.83
CA THR A 39 -1.57 -2.08 10.49
C THR A 39 -1.62 -2.20 12.01
N THR A 40 -2.83 -2.27 12.57
CA THR A 40 -3.10 -2.50 13.99
C THR A 40 -4.31 -3.41 14.12
N LEU A 41 -4.47 -4.06 15.29
CA LEU A 41 -5.66 -4.88 15.56
C LEU A 41 -6.97 -4.09 15.40
N GLN A 42 -6.98 -2.81 15.75
CA GLN A 42 -8.16 -1.95 15.64
C GLN A 42 -8.42 -1.46 14.21
N SER A 43 -7.45 -1.51 13.30
CA SER A 43 -7.65 -1.10 11.91
C SER A 43 -8.64 -2.00 11.16
N ILE A 44 -8.96 -3.20 11.70
CA ILE A 44 -10.00 -4.08 11.18
C ILE A 44 -11.38 -3.41 11.10
N TYR A 45 -11.65 -2.43 11.98
CA TYR A 45 -12.92 -1.69 11.97
C TYR A 45 -13.07 -0.74 10.78
N HIS A 46 -11.98 -0.44 10.09
CA HIS A 46 -11.97 0.36 8.88
C HIS A 46 -12.02 -0.49 7.61
N LEU A 47 -12.12 -1.82 7.73
CA LEU A 47 -12.53 -2.67 6.61
C LEU A 47 -14.02 -2.43 6.32
N ARG A 48 -14.39 -2.39 5.03
CA ARG A 48 -15.77 -2.14 4.59
C ARG A 48 -16.79 -3.15 5.11
N ILE A 49 -16.34 -4.36 5.45
CA ILE A 49 -17.19 -5.46 5.94
C ILE A 49 -17.72 -5.18 7.37
N GLY A 50 -17.08 -4.30 8.13
CA GLY A 50 -17.47 -3.97 9.50
C GLY A 50 -18.36 -2.73 9.58
N PHE A 51 -17.73 -1.57 9.78
CA PHE A 51 -18.43 -0.31 10.02
C PHE A 51 -18.19 0.64 8.86
N ALA A 52 -19.13 0.70 7.90
CA ALA A 52 -19.03 1.57 6.73
C ALA A 52 -18.75 3.05 7.10
N SER A 53 -19.35 3.53 8.19
CA SER A 53 -19.09 4.88 8.74
C SER A 53 -17.63 5.07 9.18
N LEU A 54 -17.00 4.07 9.80
CA LEU A 54 -15.58 4.11 10.17
C LEU A 54 -14.71 3.98 8.92
N ALA A 55 -15.02 3.04 8.02
CA ALA A 55 -14.29 2.84 6.76
C ALA A 55 -14.29 4.08 5.86
N SER A 56 -15.31 4.94 5.93
CA SER A 56 -15.38 6.21 5.21
C SER A 56 -14.43 7.29 5.73
N LYS A 57 -13.83 7.09 6.92
CA LYS A 57 -12.98 8.07 7.59
C LYS A 57 -11.56 7.50 7.77
N PRO A 58 -10.52 8.35 7.72
CA PRO A 58 -9.16 7.93 8.05
C PRO A 58 -9.12 7.30 9.45
N PHE A 59 -8.23 6.32 9.64
CA PHE A 59 -8.02 5.70 10.94
C PHE A 59 -7.57 6.73 11.97
N THR A 60 -8.36 6.90 13.02
CA THR A 60 -8.06 7.76 14.17
C THR A 60 -8.34 7.00 15.46
N SER A 61 -7.39 6.98 16.39
CA SER A 61 -7.65 6.42 17.71
C SER A 61 -8.67 7.29 18.43
N LYS A 62 -9.78 6.70 18.86
CA LYS A 62 -10.86 7.40 19.56
C LYS A 62 -11.16 6.65 20.84
N TRP A 63 -11.64 7.36 21.86
CA TRP A 63 -11.91 6.75 23.17
C TRP A 63 -12.83 5.53 23.08
N TYR A 64 -13.85 5.54 22.22
CA TYR A 64 -14.79 4.43 22.09
C TYR A 64 -14.22 3.19 21.39
N THR A 65 -13.08 3.28 20.69
CA THR A 65 -12.44 2.07 20.13
C THR A 65 -11.92 1.17 21.24
N TRP A 66 -11.66 1.72 22.43
CA TRP A 66 -11.39 0.94 23.62
C TRP A 66 -12.57 0.06 24.00
N LEU A 67 -13.82 0.55 23.95
CA LEU A 67 -15.01 -0.26 24.26
C LEU A 67 -15.19 -1.45 23.30
N MET A 68 -14.68 -1.33 22.08
CA MET A 68 -14.75 -2.38 21.06
C MET A 68 -13.74 -3.52 21.27
N TRP A 69 -12.90 -3.46 22.32
CA TRP A 69 -11.87 -4.46 22.59
C TRP A 69 -12.37 -5.92 22.59
N PRO A 70 -13.58 -6.28 23.07
CA PRO A 70 -14.04 -7.67 23.03
C PRO A 70 -14.24 -8.16 21.60
N VAL A 71 -14.77 -7.29 20.73
CA VAL A 71 -14.92 -7.58 19.30
C VAL A 71 -13.55 -7.71 18.64
N THR A 72 -12.58 -6.88 19.05
CA THR A 72 -11.19 -6.99 18.56
C THR A 72 -10.60 -8.34 18.93
N LEU A 73 -10.76 -8.76 20.20
CA LEU A 73 -10.28 -10.04 20.71
C LEU A 73 -10.96 -11.23 20.01
N TRP A 74 -12.27 -11.14 19.78
CA TRP A 74 -13.02 -12.17 19.06
C TRP A 74 -12.55 -12.30 17.61
N SER A 75 -12.43 -11.18 16.90
CA SER A 75 -11.88 -11.15 15.53
C SER A 75 -10.47 -11.75 15.49
N MET A 76 -9.72 -11.56 16.58
CA MET A 76 -8.39 -12.13 16.72
C MET A 76 -8.41 -13.65 16.88
N ILE A 77 -9.34 -14.19 17.65
CA ILE A 77 -9.49 -15.64 17.82
C ILE A 77 -9.94 -16.28 16.49
N VAL A 78 -10.99 -15.73 15.87
CA VAL A 78 -11.50 -16.19 14.58
C VAL A 78 -10.40 -16.23 13.54
N ALA A 79 -9.68 -15.13 13.37
CA ALA A 79 -8.64 -15.06 12.35
C ALA A 79 -7.39 -15.90 12.69
N TRP A 80 -7.15 -16.24 13.96
CA TRP A 80 -6.10 -17.19 14.33
C TRP A 80 -6.49 -18.63 13.96
N ILE A 81 -7.75 -19.01 14.17
CA ILE A 81 -8.29 -20.34 13.83
C ILE A 81 -8.29 -20.55 12.32
N TYR A 82 -8.74 -19.55 11.54
CA TYR A 82 -8.84 -19.69 10.10
C TYR A 82 -7.51 -19.49 9.38
N GLY A 83 -6.59 -18.68 9.93
CA GLY A 83 -5.19 -18.61 9.52
C GLY A 83 -4.94 -18.53 8.01
N ARG A 84 -5.85 -17.91 7.25
CA ARG A 84 -5.82 -17.88 5.78
C ARG A 84 -6.07 -16.47 5.29
N THR A 85 -5.61 -16.21 4.06
CA THR A 85 -5.99 -15.02 3.31
C THR A 85 -7.49 -15.09 3.00
N PHE A 86 -8.16 -13.94 3.01
CA PHE A 86 -9.55 -13.86 2.60
C PHE A 86 -9.79 -12.62 1.73
N VAL A 87 -10.76 -12.71 0.84
CA VAL A 87 -11.13 -11.61 -0.05
C VAL A 87 -11.93 -10.58 0.74
N ALA A 88 -11.33 -9.43 1.01
CA ALA A 88 -11.99 -8.35 1.73
C ALA A 88 -12.75 -7.38 0.81
N GLU A 89 -12.29 -7.26 -0.45
CA GLU A 89 -12.88 -6.33 -1.42
C GLU A 89 -12.81 -6.92 -2.84
N ARG A 90 -13.88 -6.75 -3.61
CA ARG A 90 -13.93 -7.03 -5.05
C ARG A 90 -14.35 -5.74 -5.75
N ASN A 91 -13.55 -5.25 -6.69
CA ASN A 91 -13.86 -4.04 -7.46
C ASN A 91 -13.61 -4.27 -8.94
N VAL A 92 -14.26 -3.45 -9.77
CA VAL A 92 -13.92 -3.33 -11.18
C VAL A 92 -13.53 -1.88 -11.41
N PHE A 93 -12.34 -1.66 -11.97
CA PHE A 93 -11.88 -0.34 -12.36
C PHE A 93 -11.57 -0.37 -13.85
N LYS A 94 -12.38 0.36 -14.63
CA LYS A 94 -12.41 0.25 -16.10
C LYS A 94 -12.67 -1.20 -16.50
N GLU A 95 -11.73 -1.83 -17.20
CA GLU A 95 -11.83 -3.20 -17.68
C GLU A 95 -11.13 -4.21 -16.76
N VAL A 96 -10.43 -3.74 -15.72
CA VAL A 96 -9.63 -4.58 -14.82
C VAL A 96 -10.44 -4.95 -13.58
N LYS A 97 -10.55 -6.24 -13.34
CA LYS A 97 -11.16 -6.84 -12.16
C LYS A 97 -10.12 -6.96 -11.05
N LEU A 98 -10.41 -6.36 -9.90
CA LEU A 98 -9.49 -6.23 -8.78
C LEU A 98 -10.04 -6.95 -7.56
N GLN A 99 -9.15 -7.65 -6.84
CA GLN A 99 -9.44 -8.15 -5.51
C GLN A 99 -8.46 -7.59 -4.49
N SER A 100 -8.93 -7.32 -3.28
CA SER A 100 -8.06 -7.02 -2.14
C SER A 100 -8.12 -8.18 -1.17
N TRP A 101 -7.00 -8.87 -1.04
CA TRP A 101 -6.85 -10.00 -0.14
C TRP A 101 -6.25 -9.49 1.15
N VAL A 102 -6.92 -9.81 2.25
CA VAL A 102 -6.43 -9.46 3.58
C VAL A 102 -5.89 -10.71 4.23
N TYR A 103 -4.64 -10.62 4.67
CA TYR A 103 -4.05 -11.59 5.59
C TYR A 103 -3.81 -10.93 6.92
N ARG A 104 -3.77 -11.73 7.98
CA ARG A 104 -3.66 -11.20 9.33
C ARG A 104 -2.22 -11.22 9.81
N LEU A 105 -1.83 -10.14 10.48
CA LEU A 105 -0.57 -10.00 11.18
C LEU A 105 -0.39 -11.17 12.17
N GLN A 106 0.45 -12.13 11.82
CA GLN A 106 0.94 -13.13 12.76
C GLN A 106 2.16 -12.58 13.47
N TRP A 107 2.26 -12.86 14.77
CA TRP A 107 3.42 -12.47 15.58
C TRP A 107 4.70 -13.18 15.15
N GLN A 108 4.61 -14.26 14.37
CA GLN A 108 5.75 -15.00 13.83
C GLN A 108 5.98 -14.64 12.36
N GLN A 109 7.18 -14.14 12.05
CA GLN A 109 7.58 -13.77 10.68
C GLN A 109 7.55 -14.95 9.69
N GLU A 110 7.92 -16.16 10.14
CA GLU A 110 7.91 -17.36 9.28
C GLU A 110 6.50 -17.73 8.83
N ALA A 111 5.54 -17.68 9.75
CA ALA A 111 4.15 -17.97 9.46
C ALA A 111 3.55 -16.89 8.53
N LEU A 112 3.93 -15.61 8.72
CA LEU A 112 3.57 -14.53 7.82
C LEU A 112 4.08 -14.77 6.39
N ASN A 113 5.37 -15.11 6.26
CA ASN A 113 5.99 -15.38 4.98
C ASN A 113 5.31 -16.54 4.25
N LYS A 114 4.89 -17.57 5.00
CA LYS A 114 4.14 -18.70 4.48
C LYS A 114 2.76 -18.29 3.95
N LEU A 115 2.01 -17.46 4.66
CA LEU A 115 0.70 -16.98 4.19
C LEU A 115 0.80 -16.16 2.91
N ILE A 116 1.81 -15.30 2.83
CA ILE A 116 2.11 -14.54 1.62
C ILE A 116 2.50 -15.49 0.48
N GLU A 117 3.38 -16.46 0.74
CA GLU A 117 3.81 -17.44 -0.24
C GLU A 117 2.62 -18.25 -0.78
N GLU A 118 1.75 -18.75 0.09
CA GLU A 118 0.52 -19.46 -0.27
C GLU A 118 -0.41 -18.60 -1.12
N ALA A 119 -0.57 -17.32 -0.78
CA ALA A 119 -1.39 -16.39 -1.56
C ALA A 119 -0.81 -16.10 -2.95
N ILE A 120 0.52 -15.98 -3.06
CA ILE A 120 1.21 -15.81 -4.35
C ILE A 120 1.04 -17.06 -5.21
N LEU A 121 1.20 -18.24 -4.64
CA LEU A 121 1.01 -19.51 -5.36
C LEU A 121 -0.44 -19.70 -5.79
N GLU A 122 -1.42 -19.36 -4.94
CA GLU A 122 -2.84 -19.38 -5.30
C GLU A 122 -3.13 -18.39 -6.44
N ALA A 123 -2.53 -17.20 -6.41
CA ALA A 123 -2.63 -16.24 -7.51
C ALA A 123 -1.97 -16.78 -8.78
N ASP A 124 -0.86 -17.51 -8.66
CA ASP A 124 -0.11 -18.10 -9.79
C ASP A 124 -0.87 -19.19 -10.53
N GLU A 125 -1.49 -20.10 -9.79
CA GLU A 125 -2.38 -21.12 -10.34
C GLU A 125 -3.50 -20.48 -11.17
N LYS A 126 -3.96 -19.30 -10.75
CA LYS A 126 -5.02 -18.54 -11.41
C LYS A 126 -4.51 -17.52 -12.45
N GLY A 127 -3.20 -17.32 -12.58
CA GLY A 127 -2.59 -16.38 -13.53
C GLY A 127 -2.78 -14.89 -13.22
N ILE A 128 -2.90 -14.51 -11.95
CA ILE A 128 -3.31 -13.18 -11.50
C ILE A 128 -2.12 -12.29 -11.05
N LYS A 129 -2.05 -11.02 -11.48
CA LYS A 129 -0.99 -10.10 -11.00
C LYS A 129 -1.14 -9.75 -9.51
N VAL A 130 -0.05 -9.67 -8.74
CA VAL A 130 -0.09 -9.41 -7.29
C VAL A 130 0.66 -8.12 -6.95
N GLY A 131 0.04 -7.24 -6.16
CA GLY A 131 0.69 -6.04 -5.62
C GLY A 131 0.66 -5.98 -4.09
N GLU A 132 1.81 -5.72 -3.45
CA GLU A 132 1.94 -5.66 -1.98
C GLU A 132 3.28 -5.07 -1.47
N GLU A 133 3.28 -4.48 -0.28
CA GLU A 133 4.50 -4.21 0.52
C GLU A 133 5.06 -5.51 1.15
N LEU A 134 5.95 -6.18 0.41
CA LEU A 134 6.48 -7.50 0.78
C LEU A 134 7.82 -7.46 1.49
N ASN A 135 8.13 -8.51 2.25
CA ASN A 135 9.45 -8.72 2.84
C ASN A 135 10.53 -8.76 1.73
N ARG A 136 11.58 -7.94 1.89
CA ARG A 136 12.59 -7.65 0.85
C ARG A 136 11.97 -7.31 -0.51
N ASN A 137 10.88 -6.55 -0.51
CA ASN A 137 10.22 -6.10 -1.73
C ASN A 137 9.80 -7.25 -2.64
N GLY A 138 9.55 -8.45 -2.10
CA GLY A 138 9.06 -9.59 -2.86
C GLY A 138 10.13 -10.45 -3.56
N GLU A 139 11.40 -10.06 -3.51
CA GLU A 139 12.51 -10.76 -4.19
C GLU A 139 12.64 -12.23 -3.76
N ILE A 140 12.42 -12.50 -2.46
CA ILE A 140 12.52 -13.84 -1.89
C ILE A 140 11.57 -14.81 -2.60
N TYR A 141 10.36 -14.37 -2.97
CA TYR A 141 9.36 -15.24 -3.59
C TYR A 141 9.66 -15.50 -5.06
N VAL A 142 10.15 -14.49 -5.78
CA VAL A 142 10.59 -14.63 -7.18
C VAL A 142 11.81 -15.56 -7.26
N GLY A 143 12.74 -15.45 -6.32
CA GLY A 143 13.91 -16.33 -6.24
C GLY A 143 13.55 -17.78 -5.88
N LYS A 144 12.61 -17.99 -4.95
CA LYS A 144 12.12 -19.33 -4.59
C LYS A 144 11.34 -20.01 -5.71
N HIS A 145 10.56 -19.23 -6.46
CA HIS A 145 9.64 -19.73 -7.49
C HIS A 145 9.93 -19.05 -8.84
N PRO A 146 11.03 -19.42 -9.53
CA PRO A 146 11.44 -18.76 -10.77
C PRO A 146 10.47 -18.99 -11.95
N LYS A 147 9.54 -19.93 -11.81
CA LYS A 147 8.52 -20.28 -12.83
C LYS A 147 7.17 -19.58 -12.61
N LEU A 148 7.07 -18.64 -11.67
CA LEU A 148 5.86 -17.85 -11.46
C LEU A 148 5.45 -17.14 -12.77
N LYS A 149 4.25 -17.44 -13.22
CA LYS A 149 3.58 -16.76 -14.33
C LYS A 149 3.14 -15.37 -13.88
N VAL A 150 2.71 -15.26 -12.63
CA VAL A 150 2.27 -14.00 -12.05
C VAL A 150 3.40 -13.03 -11.84
N LYS A 151 3.06 -11.75 -11.96
CA LYS A 151 4.00 -10.66 -11.75
C LYS A 151 3.73 -9.98 -10.44
N LEU A 152 4.81 -9.76 -9.72
CA LEU A 152 4.79 -9.18 -8.40
C LEU A 152 5.17 -7.71 -8.47
N VAL A 153 4.37 -6.86 -7.82
CA VAL A 153 4.50 -5.40 -7.88
C VAL A 153 4.56 -4.85 -6.46
N ASP A 154 5.76 -4.45 -6.02
CA ASP A 154 5.93 -3.82 -4.71
C ASP A 154 5.41 -2.37 -4.70
N GLY A 155 5.26 -1.73 -5.86
CA GLY A 155 4.77 -0.37 -6.03
C GLY A 155 5.69 0.73 -5.51
N SER A 156 6.96 0.41 -5.27
CA SER A 156 7.99 1.37 -4.80
C SER A 156 8.21 2.50 -5.80
N SER A 157 8.18 2.23 -7.10
CA SER A 157 8.45 3.19 -8.19
C SER A 157 7.36 4.25 -8.25
N LEU A 158 6.09 3.85 -8.15
CA LEU A 158 4.99 4.83 -8.08
C LEU A 158 5.03 5.62 -6.77
N ALA A 159 5.40 4.99 -5.65
CA ALA A 159 5.55 5.71 -4.38
C ALA A 159 6.65 6.78 -4.46
N VAL A 160 7.80 6.45 -5.06
CA VAL A 160 8.89 7.40 -5.34
C VAL A 160 8.42 8.51 -6.26
N ALA A 161 7.76 8.18 -7.38
CA ALA A 161 7.22 9.15 -8.33
C ALA A 161 6.25 10.14 -7.66
N VAL A 162 5.32 9.64 -6.86
CA VAL A 162 4.35 10.46 -6.15
C VAL A 162 5.05 11.44 -5.22
N VAL A 163 6.04 10.99 -4.43
CA VAL A 163 6.76 11.88 -3.51
C VAL A 163 7.51 12.96 -4.29
N LEU A 164 8.28 12.58 -5.31
CA LEU A 164 9.09 13.52 -6.09
C LEU A 164 8.25 14.57 -6.83
N ASN A 165 7.11 14.17 -7.39
CA ASN A 165 6.20 15.07 -8.10
C ASN A 165 5.29 15.90 -7.18
N SER A 166 5.18 15.53 -5.89
CA SER A 166 4.38 16.26 -4.90
C SER A 166 5.17 17.31 -4.12
N ILE A 167 6.48 17.44 -4.34
CA ILE A 167 7.31 18.45 -3.68
C ILE A 167 6.96 19.83 -4.24
N PRO A 168 6.71 20.84 -3.38
CA PRO A 168 6.45 22.20 -3.83
C PRO A 168 7.55 22.76 -4.73
N LYS A 169 7.15 23.46 -5.80
CA LYS A 169 8.12 24.12 -6.70
C LYS A 169 8.95 25.15 -5.92
N GLY A 170 10.26 25.14 -6.11
CA GLY A 170 11.19 26.04 -5.43
C GLY A 170 11.71 25.55 -4.07
N THR A 171 11.38 24.33 -3.64
CA THR A 171 11.97 23.74 -2.45
C THR A 171 13.47 23.50 -2.64
N SER A 172 14.30 24.15 -1.81
CA SER A 172 15.76 23.98 -1.79
C SER A 172 16.26 23.07 -0.66
N GLN A 173 15.44 22.85 0.37
CA GLN A 173 15.79 22.07 1.55
C GLN A 173 14.64 21.15 1.94
N LEU A 174 14.94 19.91 2.30
CA LEU A 174 13.96 18.91 2.70
C LEU A 174 14.50 18.12 3.89
N LEU A 175 13.68 17.95 4.94
CA LEU A 175 14.05 17.08 6.05
C LEU A 175 13.59 15.65 5.78
N PHE A 176 14.54 14.71 5.76
CA PHE A 176 14.25 13.29 5.74
C PHE A 176 13.99 12.76 7.16
N ARG A 177 12.90 12.00 7.31
CA ARG A 177 12.54 11.29 8.54
C ARG A 177 12.07 9.89 8.18
N GLY A 178 12.74 8.88 8.73
CA GLY A 178 12.38 7.49 8.46
C GLY A 178 13.56 6.54 8.54
N ARG A 179 13.29 5.27 8.33
CA ARG A 179 14.34 4.27 8.16
C ARG A 179 14.82 4.27 6.70
N PRO A 180 16.12 4.05 6.45
CA PRO A 180 16.61 3.81 5.10
C PRO A 180 15.97 2.52 4.56
N CYS A 181 15.36 2.62 3.39
CA CYS A 181 14.74 1.55 2.62
C CYS A 181 14.85 1.89 1.13
N LYS A 182 14.55 0.95 0.24
CA LYS A 182 14.56 1.15 -1.22
C LYS A 182 13.93 2.48 -1.66
N VAL A 183 12.70 2.76 -1.18
CA VAL A 183 11.96 3.99 -1.49
C VAL A 183 12.69 5.23 -0.94
N ALA A 184 13.11 5.18 0.32
CA ALA A 184 13.81 6.30 0.95
C ALA A 184 15.14 6.62 0.28
N LEU A 185 15.96 5.60 -0.03
CA LEU A 185 17.24 5.76 -0.70
C LEU A 185 17.06 6.35 -2.09
N SER A 186 16.07 5.87 -2.83
CA SER A 186 15.76 6.39 -4.17
C SER A 186 15.30 7.85 -4.14
N ILE A 187 14.42 8.21 -3.18
CA ILE A 187 13.99 9.59 -2.99
C ILE A 187 15.17 10.48 -2.62
N VAL A 188 15.98 10.09 -1.62
CA VAL A 188 17.12 10.90 -1.17
C VAL A 188 18.15 11.08 -2.29
N SER A 189 18.49 10.01 -3.01
CA SER A 189 19.39 10.04 -4.17
C SER A 189 18.89 11.02 -5.23
N GLU A 190 17.62 10.91 -5.62
CA GLU A 190 17.04 11.76 -6.67
C GLU A 190 16.94 13.24 -6.23
N LEU A 191 16.62 13.51 -4.97
CA LEU A 191 16.63 14.87 -4.43
C LEU A 191 18.03 15.47 -4.42
N CYS A 192 19.03 14.70 -4.00
CA CYS A 192 20.42 15.13 -4.02
C CYS A 192 20.87 15.45 -5.45
N ARG A 193 20.52 14.62 -6.44
CA ARG A 193 20.83 14.87 -7.87
C ARG A 193 20.16 16.14 -8.39
N LYS A 194 18.94 16.44 -7.94
CA LYS A 194 18.22 17.69 -8.26
C LYS A 194 18.77 18.93 -7.55
N GLY A 195 19.83 18.80 -6.75
CA GLY A 195 20.43 19.93 -6.04
C GLY A 195 19.72 20.32 -4.74
N ILE A 196 18.75 19.53 -4.29
CA ILE A 196 18.00 19.80 -3.06
C ILE A 196 18.82 19.30 -1.87
N GLN A 197 18.96 20.13 -0.83
CA GLN A 197 19.64 19.74 0.41
C GLN A 197 18.73 18.85 1.25
N VAL A 198 19.15 17.61 1.48
CA VAL A 198 18.41 16.65 2.30
C VAL A 198 18.99 16.62 3.70
N PHE A 199 18.23 17.10 4.68
CA PHE A 199 18.65 17.14 6.08
C PHE A 199 18.24 15.88 6.83
N THR A 200 19.08 15.47 7.77
CA THR A 200 18.77 14.45 8.78
C THR A 200 19.10 14.96 10.17
N ILE A 201 18.20 14.73 11.14
CA ILE A 201 18.39 15.16 12.54
C ILE A 201 19.16 14.12 13.35
N ARG A 202 18.98 12.83 13.06
CA ARG A 202 19.64 11.76 13.81
C ARG A 202 20.91 11.33 13.12
N LYS A 203 22.01 11.26 13.88
CA LYS A 203 23.31 10.84 13.37
C LYS A 203 23.27 9.41 12.82
N ASP A 204 22.50 8.53 13.46
CA ASP A 204 22.36 7.15 12.99
C ASP A 204 21.63 7.06 11.63
N GLU A 205 20.62 7.91 11.39
CA GLU A 205 19.96 8.01 10.07
C GLU A 205 20.92 8.51 9.00
N TYR A 206 21.68 9.56 9.33
CA TYR A 206 22.68 10.15 8.43
C TYR A 206 23.72 9.12 7.98
N GLU A 207 24.38 8.45 8.92
CA GLU A 207 25.44 7.48 8.61
C GLU A 207 24.89 6.29 7.80
N LYS A 208 23.69 5.80 8.12
CA LYS A 208 23.08 4.70 7.36
C LYS A 208 22.76 5.11 5.92
N LEU A 209 22.24 6.32 5.70
CA LEU A 209 21.98 6.84 4.34
C LEU A 209 23.28 7.06 3.58
N LYS A 210 24.26 7.68 4.23
CA LYS A 210 25.58 7.95 3.63
C LYS A 210 26.30 6.68 3.21
N ASN A 211 26.21 5.62 4.01
CA ASN A 211 26.82 4.32 3.69
C ASN A 211 26.07 3.56 2.58
N ALA A 212 24.78 3.80 2.43
CA ALA A 212 23.95 3.13 1.42
C ALA A 212 23.95 3.85 0.05
N LEU A 213 24.34 5.12 0.01
CA LEU A 213 24.35 5.95 -1.20
C LEU A 213 25.77 6.09 -1.76
N THR A 214 25.87 6.31 -3.07
CA THR A 214 27.14 6.68 -3.70
C THR A 214 27.56 8.10 -3.28
N ALA A 215 28.85 8.43 -3.42
CA ALA A 215 29.36 9.75 -3.06
C ALA A 215 28.65 10.89 -3.84
N GLN A 216 28.25 10.62 -5.09
CA GLN A 216 27.49 11.57 -5.91
C GLN A 216 26.06 11.74 -5.38
N ASP A 217 25.41 10.64 -5.02
CA ASP A 217 24.01 10.61 -4.55
C ASP A 217 23.85 11.12 -3.11
N ALA A 218 24.95 11.20 -2.35
CA ALA A 218 24.99 11.77 -1.02
C ALA A 218 25.57 13.21 -0.97
N LYS A 219 25.88 13.82 -2.12
CA LYS A 219 26.55 15.14 -2.18
C LYS A 219 25.81 16.23 -1.40
N ASN A 220 24.48 16.22 -1.44
CA ASN A 220 23.61 17.21 -0.80
C ASN A 220 22.94 16.68 0.48
N LEU A 221 23.42 15.56 1.02
CA LEU A 221 22.97 15.02 2.30
C LEU A 221 23.67 15.76 3.45
N VAL A 222 22.89 16.34 4.36
CA VAL A 222 23.40 17.19 5.45
C VAL A 222 22.92 16.69 6.80
N PHE A 223 23.86 16.50 7.73
CA PHE A 223 23.55 16.26 9.13
C PHE A 223 23.39 17.60 9.87
N SER A 224 22.31 17.76 10.65
CA SER A 224 22.11 18.93 11.50
C SER A 224 21.49 18.55 12.83
N GLU A 225 22.17 18.88 13.93
CA GLU A 225 21.66 18.67 15.30
C GLU A 225 20.61 19.71 15.70
N LYS A 226 20.53 20.83 14.97
CA LYS A 226 19.57 21.89 15.25
C LYS A 226 18.21 21.53 14.64
N GLY A 227 17.16 21.55 15.47
CA GLY A 227 15.79 21.34 15.00
C GLY A 227 15.41 22.39 13.96
N CYS A 228 14.76 21.97 12.86
CA CYS A 228 14.22 22.88 11.85
C CYS A 228 12.72 23.05 12.01
N ASN A 229 12.20 24.24 11.69
CA ASN A 229 10.76 24.42 11.50
C ASN A 229 10.32 23.68 10.22
N GLN A 230 9.56 22.60 10.40
CA GLN A 230 9.16 21.70 9.33
C GLN A 230 7.65 21.78 9.08
N LYS A 231 7.24 21.96 7.82
CA LYS A 231 5.83 21.82 7.40
C LYS A 231 5.70 20.44 6.73
N ASN A 232 4.80 19.60 7.21
CA ASN A 232 4.46 18.36 6.52
C ASN A 232 3.53 18.69 5.33
N TRP A 233 3.92 18.31 4.12
CA TRP A 233 3.17 18.58 2.89
C TRP A 233 2.52 17.35 2.25
N LEU A 234 2.73 16.13 2.79
CA LEU A 234 2.18 14.90 2.23
C LEU A 234 0.83 14.55 2.88
N PRO A 235 -0.30 14.65 2.15
CA PRO A 235 -1.59 14.19 2.63
C PRO A 235 -1.69 12.66 2.60
N ARG A 236 -2.46 12.07 3.53
CA ARG A 236 -2.63 10.61 3.67
C ARG A 236 -4.11 10.22 3.69
N ARG A 237 -4.89 10.50 2.63
CA ARG A 237 -6.36 10.41 2.73
C ARG A 237 -7.10 9.50 1.74
N VAL A 238 -6.49 8.94 0.68
CA VAL A 238 -7.25 8.22 -0.36
C VAL A 238 -6.82 6.77 -0.54
N MET A 239 -5.75 6.53 -1.30
CA MET A 239 -5.29 5.21 -1.69
C MET A 239 -3.77 5.18 -1.69
N SER A 240 -3.17 4.06 -1.28
CA SER A 240 -1.71 3.90 -1.29
C SER A 240 -1.20 3.85 -2.73
N ALA A 241 -0.05 4.49 -2.99
CA ALA A 241 0.64 4.37 -4.28
C ALA A 241 0.94 2.91 -4.64
N TRP A 242 1.29 2.10 -3.65
CA TRP A 242 1.46 0.64 -3.73
C TRP A 242 0.25 -0.07 -4.36
N ARG A 243 -0.96 0.22 -3.88
CA ARG A 243 -2.19 -0.36 -4.45
C ARG A 243 -2.42 0.10 -5.88
N ILE A 244 -2.20 1.39 -6.16
CA ILE A 244 -2.37 1.95 -7.49
C ILE A 244 -1.37 1.34 -8.48
N ALA A 245 -0.13 1.07 -8.06
CA ALA A 245 0.90 0.49 -8.92
C ALA A 245 0.46 -0.88 -9.48
N GLY A 246 -0.08 -1.76 -8.63
CA GLY A 246 -0.62 -3.05 -9.09
C GLY A 246 -1.75 -2.88 -10.12
N ILE A 247 -2.61 -1.88 -9.95
CA ILE A 247 -3.70 -1.56 -10.90
C ILE A 247 -3.12 -1.05 -12.23
N VAL A 248 -2.14 -0.14 -12.18
CA VAL A 248 -1.50 0.41 -13.39
C VAL A 248 -0.76 -0.68 -14.16
N HIS A 249 -0.02 -1.57 -13.48
CA HIS A 249 0.61 -2.72 -14.11
C HIS A 249 -0.40 -3.67 -14.78
N ALA A 250 -1.57 -3.84 -14.19
CA ALA A 250 -2.65 -4.61 -14.79
C ALA A 250 -3.22 -3.94 -16.03
N LEU A 251 -3.59 -2.65 -15.94
CA LEU A 251 -4.15 -1.86 -17.04
C LEU A 251 -3.19 -1.74 -18.24
N GLU A 252 -1.91 -1.55 -17.99
CA GLU A 252 -0.89 -1.39 -19.04
C GLU A 252 -0.37 -2.72 -19.60
N GLY A 253 -0.83 -3.85 -19.06
CA GLY A 253 -0.41 -5.17 -19.53
C GLY A 253 1.08 -5.48 -19.28
N TRP A 254 1.78 -4.72 -18.43
CA TRP A 254 3.21 -4.93 -18.18
C TRP A 254 3.47 -6.30 -17.56
N ASN A 255 4.36 -7.07 -18.19
CA ASN A 255 4.71 -8.43 -17.80
C ASN A 255 6.08 -8.48 -17.10
N VAL A 256 6.29 -7.58 -16.13
CA VAL A 256 7.55 -7.41 -15.40
C VAL A 256 7.30 -7.46 -13.90
N ASN A 257 8.25 -8.00 -13.16
CA ASN A 257 8.26 -7.90 -11.71
C ASN A 257 8.83 -6.55 -11.31
N GLU A 258 8.19 -5.88 -10.37
CA GLU A 258 8.74 -4.75 -9.63
C GLU A 258 9.00 -5.24 -8.20
N CYS A 259 10.18 -5.80 -7.96
CA CYS A 259 10.56 -6.43 -6.70
C CYS A 259 12.05 -6.27 -6.40
N GLY A 260 12.48 -6.56 -5.17
CA GLY A 260 13.89 -6.43 -4.76
C GLY A 260 14.33 -4.97 -4.66
N ASP A 261 15.63 -4.72 -4.79
CA ASP A 261 16.21 -3.38 -4.57
C ASP A 261 16.10 -2.44 -5.78
N GLU A 262 15.85 -2.97 -6.98
CA GLU A 262 15.76 -2.15 -8.20
C GLU A 262 14.37 -1.52 -8.37
N LEU A 263 14.35 -0.25 -8.75
CA LEU A 263 13.12 0.41 -9.20
C LEU A 263 12.84 0.01 -10.65
N PHE A 264 11.55 -0.02 -10.98
CA PHE A 264 11.13 0.02 -12.37
C PHE A 264 11.29 1.46 -12.91
N ASP A 265 10.70 1.77 -14.06
CA ASP A 265 10.77 3.10 -14.65
C ASP A 265 9.80 4.07 -13.96
N VAL A 266 10.35 4.93 -13.09
CA VAL A 266 9.60 5.89 -12.26
C VAL A 266 8.75 6.84 -13.10
N ASP A 267 9.31 7.37 -14.20
CA ASP A 267 8.63 8.32 -15.08
C ASP A 267 7.53 7.62 -15.89
N LYS A 268 7.81 6.42 -16.40
CA LYS A 268 6.81 5.61 -17.11
C LYS A 268 5.61 5.25 -16.24
N VAL A 269 5.85 4.84 -14.99
CA VAL A 269 4.77 4.48 -14.05
C VAL A 269 3.97 5.71 -13.66
N TRP A 270 4.64 6.85 -13.47
CA TRP A 270 3.99 8.14 -13.20
C TRP A 270 3.04 8.56 -14.32
N ASP A 271 3.53 8.59 -15.55
CA ASP A 271 2.74 9.00 -16.71
C ASP A 271 1.56 8.06 -16.96
N ALA A 272 1.76 6.74 -16.78
CA ALA A 272 0.68 5.76 -16.86
C ALA A 272 -0.39 5.98 -15.78
N ALA A 273 0.02 6.26 -14.54
CA ALA A 273 -0.91 6.56 -13.45
C ALA A 273 -1.77 7.80 -13.78
N LEU A 274 -1.16 8.87 -14.28
CA LEU A 274 -1.87 10.08 -14.70
C LEU A 274 -2.83 9.80 -15.89
N ARG A 275 -2.38 9.07 -16.93
CA ARG A 275 -3.21 8.68 -18.08
C ARG A 275 -4.44 7.89 -17.65
N HIS A 276 -4.33 7.08 -16.61
CA HIS A 276 -5.45 6.31 -16.10
C HIS A 276 -6.38 7.09 -15.14
N GLY A 277 -6.06 8.36 -14.84
CA GLY A 277 -6.90 9.26 -14.04
C GLY A 277 -6.55 9.28 -12.56
N PHE A 278 -5.45 8.65 -12.15
CA PHE A 278 -4.95 8.80 -10.78
C PHE A 278 -4.29 10.16 -10.64
N GLN A 279 -4.60 10.88 -9.57
CA GLN A 279 -4.01 12.18 -9.27
C GLN A 279 -3.43 12.18 -7.86
N PRO A 280 -2.23 12.76 -7.67
CA PRO A 280 -1.71 12.95 -6.33
C PRO A 280 -2.64 13.90 -5.58
N GLN A 281 -2.88 13.62 -4.30
CA GLN A 281 -3.47 14.63 -3.45
C GLN A 281 -2.42 15.72 -3.20
N LEU A 282 -2.64 16.90 -3.77
CA LEU A 282 -1.90 18.09 -3.43
C LEU A 282 -2.66 18.81 -2.31
N THR A 283 -2.01 19.11 -1.20
CA THR A 283 -2.58 20.06 -0.24
C THR A 283 -2.52 21.45 -0.88
N SER A 284 -3.67 22.09 -1.10
CA SER A 284 -3.70 23.54 -1.32
C SER A 284 -2.97 24.20 -0.15
N ALA A 285 -1.96 25.02 -0.46
CA ALA A 285 -1.02 25.59 0.49
C ALA A 285 -1.67 26.39 1.62
#